data_AF-A0A643F4T2-F1
#
_entry.id   AF-A0A643F4T2-F1
#
_cell.length_a   1.000
_cell.length_b   1.000
_cell.length_c   1.000
_cell.angle_alpha   90.00
_cell.angle_beta   90.00
_cell.angle_gamma   90.00
#
_symmetry.space_group_name_H-M   'P 1'
#
loop_
_entity.id
_entity.type
_entity.pdbx_description
1 polymer ?
#
loop_
_entity_poly.entity_id
_entity_poly.type
_entity_poly.pdbx_seq_one_letter_code
_entity_poly.pdbx_strand_id
1 'polypeptide(L)'
;MPAFGSRSGRLPRLTALTCLLLGLAGPALRAQTLPDAPQERACRTEVSKFEETISFLRHTQGMEAAAKLKEELLPARLENEILMQQGYCGLARHLREKHLL
;
A
#
# COMPACT_ATOMS: atom_id res chain seq x y z
N MET A 1 9.56 46.53 -37.39
CA MET A 1 10.61 46.41 -38.43
C MET A 1 11.60 47.54 -38.19
N PRO A 2 12.94 47.32 -38.16
CA PRO A 2 13.81 46.60 -39.11
C PRO A 2 14.30 45.25 -38.55
N ALA A 3 14.75 44.21 -39.27
CA ALA A 3 15.44 43.96 -40.56
C ALA A 3 16.99 43.98 -40.50
N PHE A 4 17.58 42.94 -41.10
CA PHE A 4 19.01 42.57 -41.28
C PHE A 4 19.66 41.81 -40.12
N GLY A 5 20.24 40.60 -40.25
CA GLY A 5 20.57 39.77 -41.40
C GLY A 5 22.01 39.26 -41.29
N SER A 6 22.25 38.02 -41.75
CA SER A 6 23.56 37.47 -42.21
C SER A 6 24.61 37.11 -41.12
N ARG A 7 25.41 36.03 -41.19
CA ARG A 7 25.65 34.94 -42.16
C ARG A 7 26.78 34.05 -41.60
N SER A 8 26.83 32.78 -42.03
CA SER A 8 28.05 31.94 -42.15
C SER A 8 28.70 31.43 -40.85
N GLY A 9 29.10 30.17 -40.68
CA GLY A 9 29.14 29.05 -41.59
C GLY A 9 30.00 27.90 -41.00
N ARG A 10 30.12 26.83 -41.78
CA ARG A 10 31.14 25.75 -41.72
C ARG A 10 30.99 24.70 -40.61
N LEU A 11 30.32 23.60 -40.97
CA LEU A 11 30.77 22.26 -40.58
C LEU A 11 32.11 21.95 -41.29
N PRO A 12 33.01 21.22 -40.62
CA PRO A 12 33.23 19.82 -40.99
C PRO A 12 33.31 18.90 -39.75
N ARG A 13 32.61 17.76 -39.76
CA ARG A 13 33.19 16.41 -39.90
C ARG A 13 34.54 16.23 -39.19
N LEU A 14 34.56 15.35 -38.19
CA LEU A 14 35.54 14.26 -37.95
C LEU A 14 35.24 13.65 -36.57
N THR A 15 34.79 12.38 -36.54
CA THR A 15 35.52 11.24 -35.90
C THR A 15 35.94 11.48 -34.46
N ALA A 16 35.74 10.65 -33.47
CA ALA A 16 35.29 9.27 -33.30
C ALA A 16 35.39 9.05 -31.77
N LEU A 17 35.03 7.85 -31.27
CA LEU A 17 35.23 7.42 -29.87
C LEU A 17 34.39 8.22 -28.85
N THR A 18 33.33 7.67 -28.27
CA THR A 18 33.46 6.67 -27.19
C THR A 18 32.07 6.10 -26.91
N CYS A 19 31.76 4.92 -27.45
CA CYS A 19 30.62 4.11 -26.97
C CYS A 19 31.13 3.30 -25.78
N LEU A 20 31.19 3.93 -24.61
CA LEU A 20 31.60 3.28 -23.36
C LEU A 20 30.48 3.42 -22.33
N LEU A 21 29.42 2.61 -22.49
CA LEU A 21 28.56 2.25 -21.36
C LEU A 21 28.25 0.76 -21.46
N LEU A 22 29.17 -0.03 -20.88
CA LEU A 22 28.91 -1.38 -20.39
C LEU A 22 27.69 -1.30 -19.46
N GLY A 23 26.51 -1.67 -19.99
CA GLY A 23 25.33 -1.95 -19.20
C GLY A 23 25.59 -3.22 -18.39
N LEU A 24 26.11 -3.05 -17.18
CA LEU A 24 26.14 -4.07 -16.13
C LEU A 24 24.69 -4.48 -15.83
N ALA A 25 24.20 -5.49 -16.54
CA ALA A 25 23.03 -6.26 -16.16
C ALA A 25 23.39 -7.16 -14.96
N GLY A 26 23.51 -6.55 -13.78
CA GLY A 26 23.45 -7.29 -12.53
C GLY A 26 21.98 -7.55 -12.19
N PRO A 27 21.54 -8.81 -11.98
CA PRO A 27 20.24 -9.03 -11.38
C PRO A 27 20.36 -8.52 -9.94
N ALA A 28 19.75 -7.37 -9.67
CA ALA A 28 19.45 -6.96 -8.31
C ALA A 28 18.55 -8.05 -7.72
N LEU A 29 19.15 -8.97 -6.97
CA LEU A 29 18.44 -9.85 -6.06
C LEU A 29 17.83 -8.95 -4.99
N ARG A 30 16.69 -8.33 -5.32
CA ARG A 30 15.82 -7.68 -4.35
C ARG A 30 15.38 -8.79 -3.41
N ALA A 31 15.87 -8.75 -2.17
CA ALA A 31 15.19 -9.38 -1.06
C ALA A 31 13.74 -8.89 -1.07
N GLN A 32 12.84 -9.74 -1.57
CA GLN A 32 11.42 -9.47 -1.57
C GLN A 32 10.96 -9.59 -0.12
N THR A 33 10.85 -8.46 0.57
CA THR A 33 9.80 -8.32 1.58
C THR A 33 8.51 -8.67 0.84
N LEU A 34 7.91 -9.81 1.21
CA LEU A 34 6.73 -10.36 0.55
C LEU A 34 5.71 -9.21 0.37
N PRO A 35 5.39 -8.79 -0.86
CA PRO A 35 4.41 -7.75 -1.04
C PRO A 35 3.08 -8.32 -0.54
N ASP A 36 2.60 -7.77 0.57
CA ASP A 36 1.22 -7.93 1.05
C ASP A 36 0.29 -7.91 -0.17
N ALA A 37 -0.30 -9.06 -0.49
CA ALA A 37 -1.02 -9.25 -1.74
C ALA A 37 -2.10 -8.16 -1.84
N PRO A 38 -2.41 -7.63 -3.04
CA PRO A 38 -3.41 -6.57 -3.19
C PRO A 38 -4.76 -6.91 -2.54
N GLN A 39 -5.09 -8.20 -2.45
CA GLN A 39 -6.25 -8.72 -1.74
C GLN A 39 -6.15 -8.55 -0.21
N GLU A 40 -4.99 -8.81 0.38
CA GLU A 40 -4.78 -8.67 1.81
C GLU A 40 -4.93 -7.20 2.25
N ARG A 41 -4.44 -6.25 1.44
CA ARG A 41 -4.65 -4.81 1.65
C ARG A 41 -6.12 -4.40 1.62
N ALA A 42 -6.90 -4.99 0.71
CA ALA A 42 -8.34 -4.75 0.65
C ALA A 42 -9.04 -5.25 1.93
N CYS A 43 -8.71 -6.46 2.38
CA CYS A 43 -9.24 -7.03 3.62
C CYS A 43 -8.85 -6.20 4.85
N ARG A 44 -7.60 -5.72 4.93
CA ARG A 44 -7.16 -4.79 5.99
C ARG A 44 -8.01 -3.52 6.00
N THR A 45 -8.31 -2.96 4.83
CA THR A 45 -9.17 -1.77 4.71
C THR A 45 -10.58 -2.03 5.25
N GLU A 46 -11.15 -3.22 5.00
CA GLU A 46 -12.45 -3.57 5.58
C GLU A 46 -12.37 -3.66 7.11
N VAL A 47 -11.39 -4.38 7.66
CA VAL A 47 -11.17 -4.47 9.12
C VAL A 47 -10.98 -3.07 9.74
N SER A 48 -10.28 -2.15 9.06
CA SER A 48 -10.11 -0.77 9.54
C SER A 48 -11.43 -0.02 9.71
N LYS A 49 -12.43 -0.26 8.85
CA LYS A 49 -13.76 0.39 8.99
C LYS A 49 -14.49 -0.05 10.25
N PHE A 50 -14.35 -1.34 10.62
CA PHE A 50 -14.87 -1.85 11.87
C PHE A 50 -14.17 -1.17 13.06
N GLU A 51 -12.84 -1.08 13.04
CA GLU A 51 -12.09 -0.39 14.10
C GLU A 51 -12.41 1.10 14.19
N GLU A 52 -12.64 1.78 13.07
CA GLU A 52 -13.12 3.18 13.04
C GLU A 52 -14.49 3.31 13.70
N THR A 53 -15.39 2.36 13.48
CA THR A 53 -16.72 2.32 14.11
C THR A 53 -16.59 2.14 15.63
N ILE A 54 -15.75 1.22 16.09
CA ILE A 54 -15.45 1.07 17.52
C ILE A 54 -14.82 2.36 18.07
N SER A 55 -13.92 3.00 17.33
CA SER A 55 -13.32 4.29 17.72
C SER A 55 -14.37 5.38 17.88
N PHE A 56 -15.32 5.50 16.95
CA PHE A 56 -16.45 6.41 17.06
C PHE A 56 -17.30 6.15 18.31
N LEU A 57 -17.53 4.88 18.66
CA LEU A 57 -18.23 4.51 19.89
C LEU A 57 -17.45 4.92 21.15
N ARG A 58 -16.12 4.81 21.14
CA ARG A 58 -15.29 5.29 22.26
C ARG A 58 -15.49 6.79 22.49
N HIS A 59 -15.62 7.56 21.42
CA HIS A 59 -15.85 9.00 21.49
C HIS A 59 -17.27 9.38 21.92
N THR A 60 -18.28 8.60 21.55
CA THR A 60 -19.70 8.94 21.78
C THR A 60 -20.29 8.31 23.04
N GLN A 61 -19.93 7.06 23.35
CA GLN A 61 -20.47 6.27 24.46
C GLN A 61 -19.45 5.99 25.56
N GLY A 62 -18.19 6.34 25.33
CA GLY A 62 -17.09 6.15 26.28
C GLY A 62 -16.33 4.84 26.07
N MET A 63 -15.18 4.76 26.73
CA MET A 63 -14.21 3.67 26.54
C MET A 63 -14.77 2.30 26.92
N GLU A 64 -15.51 2.22 28.02
CA GLU A 64 -16.02 0.96 28.56
C GLU A 64 -17.11 0.35 27.66
N ALA A 65 -18.05 1.16 27.18
CA ALA A 65 -19.12 0.71 26.29
C ALA A 65 -18.57 0.16 24.97
N ALA A 66 -17.61 0.87 24.37
CA ALA A 66 -16.98 0.44 23.13
C ALA A 66 -16.10 -0.81 23.31
N ALA A 67 -15.39 -0.93 24.44
CA ALA A 67 -14.60 -2.12 24.75
C ALA A 67 -15.49 -3.35 24.95
N LYS A 68 -16.59 -3.19 25.69
CA LYS A 68 -17.58 -4.26 25.89
C LYS A 68 -18.19 -4.71 24.56
N LEU A 69 -18.60 -3.76 23.72
CA LEU A 69 -19.16 -4.08 22.42
C LEU A 69 -18.13 -4.77 21.52
N LYS A 70 -16.88 -4.30 21.47
CA LYS A 70 -15.82 -4.95 20.70
C LYS A 70 -15.59 -6.38 21.19
N GLU A 71 -15.56 -6.62 22.51
CA GLU A 71 -15.38 -7.97 23.06
C GLU A 71 -16.57 -8.89 22.77
N GLU A 72 -17.80 -8.38 22.76
CA GLU A 72 -19.01 -9.15 22.41
C GLU A 72 -19.04 -9.52 20.92
N LEU A 73 -18.62 -8.60 20.04
CA LEU A 73 -18.68 -8.75 18.59
C LEU A 73 -17.47 -9.51 18.02
N LEU A 74 -16.29 -9.24 18.55
CA LEU A 74 -15.01 -9.78 18.10
C LEU A 74 -14.06 -9.92 19.30
N PRO A 75 -14.19 -11.01 20.09
CA PRO A 75 -13.33 -11.24 21.24
C PRO A 75 -11.85 -11.23 20.84
N ALA A 76 -10.99 -10.61 21.64
CA ALA A 76 -9.57 -10.46 21.30
C ALA A 76 -8.86 -11.80 21.03
N ARG A 77 -9.27 -12.88 21.72
CA ARG A 77 -8.76 -14.23 21.47
C ARG A 77 -9.12 -14.73 20.08
N LEU A 78 -10.37 -14.55 19.67
CA LEU A 78 -10.88 -14.99 18.37
C LEU A 78 -10.26 -14.16 17.24
N GLU A 79 -10.15 -12.84 17.43
CA GLU A 79 -9.44 -11.94 16.51
C GLU A 79 -8.01 -12.44 16.25
N ASN A 80 -7.27 -12.71 17.32
CA ASN A 80 -5.89 -13.19 17.22
C ASN A 80 -5.80 -14.56 16.54
N GLU A 81 -6.67 -15.49 16.90
CA GLU A 81 -6.71 -16.83 16.29
C GLU A 81 -6.98 -16.74 14.78
N ILE A 82 -7.97 -15.96 14.36
CA ILE A 82 -8.29 -15.79 12.94
C ILE A 82 -7.14 -15.10 12.19
N LEU A 83 -6.56 -14.05 12.77
CA LEU A 83 -5.41 -13.36 12.16
C LEU A 83 -4.21 -14.30 11.98
N MET A 84 -3.92 -15.16 12.95
CA MET A 84 -2.80 -16.11 12.87
C MET A 84 -3.05 -17.24 11.86
N GLN A 85 -4.29 -17.73 11.77
CA GLN A 85 -4.62 -18.86 10.88
C GLN A 85 -4.94 -18.43 9.45
N GLN A 86 -5.61 -17.30 9.27
CA GLN A 86 -6.27 -16.91 8.02
C GLN A 86 -5.93 -15.47 7.58
N GLY A 87 -5.19 -14.72 8.40
CA GLY A 87 -4.84 -13.32 8.14
C GLY A 87 -6.05 -12.39 8.12
N TYR A 88 -5.84 -11.19 7.58
CA TYR A 88 -6.85 -10.14 7.54
C TYR A 88 -8.07 -10.49 6.69
N CYS A 89 -7.91 -11.33 5.67
CA CYS A 89 -9.04 -11.76 4.85
C CYS A 89 -9.95 -12.76 5.57
N GLY A 90 -9.40 -13.64 6.40
CA GLY A 90 -10.20 -14.46 7.30
C GLY A 90 -10.99 -13.61 8.28
N LEU A 91 -10.35 -12.56 8.82
CA LEU A 91 -10.99 -11.64 9.75
C LEU A 91 -12.10 -10.82 9.09
N ALA A 92 -11.83 -10.23 7.92
CA ALA A 92 -12.84 -9.50 7.15
C ALA A 92 -14.04 -10.38 6.80
N ARG A 93 -13.81 -11.65 6.40
CA ARG A 93 -14.89 -12.61 6.19
C ARG A 93 -15.72 -12.84 7.44
N HIS A 94 -15.08 -13.07 8.60
CA HIS A 94 -15.79 -13.24 9.87
C HIS A 94 -16.67 -12.04 10.21
N LEU A 95 -16.13 -10.83 10.04
CA LEU A 95 -16.87 -9.59 10.27
C LEU A 95 -18.08 -9.46 9.32
N ARG A 96 -17.95 -9.85 8.06
CA ARG A 96 -19.06 -9.87 7.09
C ARG A 96 -20.15 -10.88 7.45
N GLU A 97 -19.76 -12.09 7.86
CA GLU A 97 -20.69 -13.13 8.32
C GLU A 97 -21.48 -12.70 9.56
N LYS A 98 -20.88 -11.84 10.40
CA LYS A 98 -21.50 -11.24 11.57
C LYS A 98 -22.24 -9.93 11.28
N HIS A 99 -22.29 -9.48 10.01
CA HIS A 99 -22.90 -8.22 9.59
C HIS A 99 -22.33 -6.98 10.31
N LEU A 100 -21.01 -6.96 10.53
CA LEU A 100 -20.28 -5.88 11.23
C LEU A 100 -19.53 -4.94 10.28
N LEU A 101 -19.69 -5.14 8.96
CA LEU A 101 -19.10 -4.35 7.87
C LEU A 101 -20.16 -3.86 6.91
#